data_AF-A0A2S7A5P6-F1
#
_entry.id   AF-A0A2S7A5P6-F1
#
_cell.length_a   1.000
_cell.length_b   1.000
_cell.length_c   1.000
_cell.angle_alpha   90.00
_cell.angle_beta   90.00
_cell.angle_gamma   90.00
#
_symmetry.space_group_name_H-M   'P 1'
#
loop_
_entity.id
_entity.type
_entity.pdbx_description
1 polymer ?
#
loop_
_entity_poly.entity_id
_entity_poly.type
_entity_poly.pdbx_seq_one_letter_code
_entity_poly.pdbx_strand_id
1 'polypeptide(L)'
;MKQLQGQLAQLGAVGRDGKPLKPDGDFGGNTKHAVEQFQREHGLQIDGVAGQQTQAALAKALTQATPKQPEHTASPAASAQAASRSLLSDPRHPDNAMYNGAVSKLEALGERGGFANRKELEQAAGQIVFESKVSGLQRIDHVVPNKSGDGFFAVQGEMTDPAMRRVFVDRNQAQNQSLENSSRQAAEESQRQATQVQAQETASRSMSM
;
A
#
# COMPACT_ATOMS: atom_id res chain seq x y z
N MET A 1 21.49 2.14 11.46
CA MET A 1 22.10 0.83 11.80
C MET A 1 21.10 -0.19 12.35
N LYS A 2 20.23 0.15 13.31
CA LYS A 2 19.20 -0.79 13.83
C LYS A 2 18.24 -1.33 12.75
N GLN A 3 17.79 -0.48 11.83
CA GLN A 3 16.90 -0.86 10.74
C GLN A 3 17.52 -1.93 9.82
N LEU A 4 18.81 -1.80 9.50
CA LEU A 4 19.55 -2.76 8.68
C LEU A 4 19.59 -4.15 9.32
N GLN A 5 19.94 -4.20 10.61
CA GLN A 5 20.02 -5.45 11.37
C GLN A 5 18.65 -6.13 11.48
N GLY A 6 17.59 -5.32 11.65
CA GLY A 6 16.20 -5.81 11.61
C GLY A 6 15.85 -6.43 10.26
N GLN A 7 16.21 -5.77 9.15
CA GLN A 7 15.96 -6.27 7.79
C GLN A 7 16.70 -7.59 7.51
N LEU A 8 17.97 -7.67 7.90
CA LEU A 8 18.77 -8.90 7.76
C LEU A 8 18.19 -10.04 8.60
N ALA A 9 17.80 -9.76 9.85
CA ALA A 9 17.16 -10.76 10.71
C ALA A 9 15.83 -11.26 10.12
N GLN A 10 15.02 -10.37 9.53
CA GLN A 10 13.76 -10.73 8.86
C GLN A 10 13.97 -11.59 7.60
N LEU A 11 15.11 -11.41 6.92
CA LEU A 11 15.49 -12.21 5.76
C LEU A 11 16.16 -13.54 6.15
N GLY A 12 16.23 -13.86 7.45
CA GLY A 12 16.83 -15.09 7.95
C GLY A 12 18.36 -15.06 7.97
N ALA A 13 18.99 -13.89 7.79
CA ALA A 13 20.42 -13.77 7.88
C ALA A 13 20.87 -13.96 9.34
N VAL A 14 21.76 -14.92 9.53
CA VAL A 14 22.34 -15.24 10.84
C VAL A 14 23.73 -14.62 10.96
N GLY A 15 24.09 -14.23 12.18
CA GLY A 15 25.44 -13.81 12.50
C GLY A 15 26.41 -14.98 12.39
N ARG A 16 27.70 -14.70 12.57
CA ARG A 16 28.78 -15.70 12.55
C ARG A 16 28.60 -16.79 13.63
N ASP A 17 27.87 -16.48 14.69
CA ASP A 17 27.49 -17.40 15.76
C ASP A 17 26.27 -18.30 15.42
N GLY A 18 25.72 -18.22 14.21
CA GLY A 18 24.52 -18.96 13.80
C GLY A 18 23.22 -18.48 14.47
N LYS A 19 23.27 -17.36 15.19
CA LYS A 19 22.11 -16.74 15.86
C LYS A 19 21.51 -15.62 15.01
N PRO A 20 20.19 -15.40 15.08
CA PRO A 20 19.54 -14.27 14.42
C PRO A 20 20.10 -12.95 14.96
N LEU A 21 20.34 -12.00 14.06
CA LEU A 21 20.87 -10.68 14.42
C LEU A 21 19.84 -9.94 15.26
N LYS A 22 20.28 -9.34 16.37
CA LYS A 22 19.47 -8.39 17.12
C LYS A 22 19.76 -6.98 16.61
N PRO A 23 18.72 -6.14 16.41
CA PRO A 23 18.88 -4.75 16.02
C PRO A 23 19.32 -3.89 17.21
N ASP A 24 20.51 -4.18 17.74
CA ASP A 24 21.12 -3.44 18.85
C ASP A 24 21.74 -2.11 18.36
N GLY A 25 21.97 -1.99 17.05
CA GLY A 25 22.51 -0.78 16.40
C GLY A 25 24.02 -0.78 16.27
N ASP A 26 24.67 -1.83 16.78
CA ASP A 26 26.13 -2.00 16.76
C ASP A 26 26.57 -2.81 15.55
N PHE A 27 27.49 -2.25 14.74
CA PHE A 27 27.98 -2.90 13.54
C PHE A 27 29.16 -3.83 13.87
N GLY A 28 28.87 -4.91 14.58
CA GLY A 28 29.84 -5.94 14.94
C GLY A 28 30.13 -6.93 13.81
N GLY A 29 31.05 -7.86 14.06
CA GLY A 29 31.43 -8.93 13.12
C GLY A 29 30.26 -9.82 12.68
N ASN A 30 29.22 -9.95 13.53
CA ASN A 30 28.01 -10.69 13.18
C ASN A 30 27.18 -10.00 12.10
N THR A 31 26.96 -8.69 12.26
CA THR A 31 26.23 -7.88 11.28
C THR A 31 27.00 -7.82 9.97
N LYS A 32 28.33 -7.66 10.03
CA LYS A 32 29.19 -7.69 8.83
C LYS A 32 29.03 -9.01 8.07
N HIS A 33 29.14 -10.14 8.76
CA HIS A 33 29.03 -11.46 8.14
C HIS A 33 27.67 -11.67 7.46
N ALA A 34 26.59 -11.23 8.09
CA ALA A 34 25.26 -11.28 7.52
C ALA A 34 25.08 -10.38 6.30
N VAL A 35 25.69 -9.18 6.32
CA VAL A 35 25.71 -8.28 5.15
C VAL A 35 26.48 -8.94 4.00
N GLU A 36 27.63 -9.57 4.27
CA GLU A 36 28.42 -10.25 3.24
C GLU A 36 27.68 -11.43 2.61
N GLN A 37 26.97 -12.23 3.41
CA GLN A 37 26.11 -13.31 2.92
C GLN A 37 25.01 -12.77 2.02
N PHE A 38 24.28 -11.76 2.50
CA PHE A 38 23.22 -11.13 1.72
C PHE A 38 23.73 -10.54 0.41
N GLN A 39 24.87 -9.85 0.45
CA GLN A 39 25.50 -9.29 -0.75
C GLN A 39 25.89 -10.39 -1.75
N ARG A 40 26.40 -11.52 -1.27
CA ARG A 40 26.74 -12.67 -2.11
C ARG A 40 25.50 -13.27 -2.77
N GLU A 41 24.43 -13.48 -2.02
CA GLU A 41 23.18 -14.07 -2.53
C GLU A 41 22.48 -13.18 -3.55
N HIS A 42 22.57 -11.85 -3.37
CA HIS A 42 21.94 -10.87 -4.24
C HIS A 42 22.86 -10.32 -5.34
N GLY A 43 24.07 -10.86 -5.51
CA GLY A 43 25.01 -10.44 -6.56
C GLY A 43 25.52 -9.01 -6.43
N LEU A 44 25.63 -8.51 -5.18
CA LEU A 44 26.16 -7.18 -4.86
C LEU A 44 27.66 -7.24 -4.55
N GLN A 45 28.31 -6.08 -4.50
CA GLN A 45 29.70 -5.98 -4.05
C GLN A 45 29.81 -6.44 -2.58
N ILE A 46 30.53 -7.54 -2.35
CA ILE A 46 30.72 -8.19 -1.04
C ILE A 46 31.80 -7.45 -0.24
N ASP A 47 31.52 -6.19 0.11
CA ASP A 47 32.41 -5.37 0.93
C ASP A 47 32.11 -5.53 2.43
N GLY A 48 30.97 -6.15 2.76
CA GLY A 48 30.46 -6.24 4.12
C GLY A 48 30.00 -4.88 4.67
N VAL A 49 29.89 -3.87 3.80
CA VAL A 49 29.41 -2.53 4.13
C VAL A 49 27.99 -2.35 3.62
N ALA A 50 27.10 -1.94 4.52
CA ALA A 50 25.71 -1.67 4.21
C ALA A 50 25.50 -0.25 3.64
N GLY A 51 26.07 -0.01 2.46
CA GLY A 51 25.85 1.22 1.69
C GLY A 51 24.43 1.33 1.12
N GLN A 52 24.17 2.38 0.35
CA GLN A 52 22.85 2.64 -0.24
C GLN A 52 22.36 1.50 -1.14
N GLN A 53 23.26 0.88 -1.92
CA GLN A 53 22.91 -0.25 -2.80
C GLN A 53 22.46 -1.47 -1.99
N THR A 54 23.18 -1.79 -0.92
CA THR A 54 22.83 -2.90 -0.01
C THR A 54 21.49 -2.65 0.68
N GLN A 55 21.25 -1.43 1.17
CA GLN A 55 19.99 -1.06 1.81
C GLN A 55 18.80 -1.12 0.85
N ALA A 56 18.98 -0.64 -0.40
CA ALA A 56 17.96 -0.73 -1.43
C ALA A 56 17.64 -2.19 -1.78
N ALA A 57 18.67 -3.03 -1.92
CA ALA A 57 18.49 -4.45 -2.17
C ALA A 57 17.83 -5.18 -1.00
N LEU A 58 18.15 -4.85 0.25
CA LEU A 58 17.47 -5.38 1.45
C LEU A 58 15.99 -4.99 1.47
N ALA A 59 15.66 -3.72 1.19
CA ALA A 59 14.27 -3.28 1.10
C ALA A 59 13.51 -4.01 -0.03
N LYS A 60 14.17 -4.24 -1.16
CA LYS A 60 13.63 -5.00 -2.28
C LYS A 60 13.48 -6.50 -1.95
N ALA A 61 14.41 -7.09 -1.21
CA ALA A 61 14.36 -8.48 -0.78
C ALA A 61 13.25 -8.67 0.26
N LEU A 62 13.06 -7.73 1.19
CA LEU A 62 11.98 -7.76 2.18
C LEU A 62 10.59 -7.69 1.53
N THR A 63 10.48 -6.95 0.43
CA THR A 63 9.25 -6.89 -0.39
C THR A 63 9.06 -8.12 -1.29
N GLN A 64 10.13 -8.79 -1.70
CA GLN A 64 10.08 -10.00 -2.54
C GLN A 64 10.00 -11.33 -1.74
N ALA A 65 10.47 -11.37 -0.50
CA ALA A 65 10.45 -12.53 0.39
C ALA A 65 9.07 -12.79 1.03
N THR A 66 8.03 -12.07 0.59
CA THR A 66 6.63 -12.47 0.85
C THR A 66 6.21 -13.39 -0.30
N PRO A 67 6.12 -14.72 -0.11
CA PRO A 67 5.84 -15.64 -1.19
C PRO A 67 4.37 -15.58 -1.61
N LYS A 68 4.12 -15.73 -2.91
CA LYS A 68 2.82 -16.06 -3.49
C LYS A 68 2.42 -17.49 -3.08
N GLN A 69 1.33 -17.61 -2.30
CA GLN A 69 0.32 -18.71 -2.13
C GLN A 69 0.75 -20.19 -1.95
N PRO A 70 -0.05 -20.98 -1.21
CA PRO A 70 -0.96 -21.89 -1.92
C PRO A 70 -2.39 -21.95 -1.33
N GLU A 71 -3.29 -22.47 -2.17
CA GLU A 71 -4.70 -22.76 -1.92
C GLU A 71 -4.92 -23.92 -0.92
N HIS A 72 -6.16 -23.99 -0.41
CA HIS A 72 -6.90 -25.15 0.16
C HIS A 72 -7.19 -25.22 1.69
N THR A 73 -8.51 -25.26 1.95
CA THR A 73 -9.27 -25.87 3.07
C THR A 73 -9.16 -25.27 4.48
N ALA A 74 -9.95 -24.22 4.74
CA ALA A 74 -10.80 -24.12 5.95
C ALA A 74 -11.77 -22.93 5.85
N SER A 75 -13.07 -23.25 5.72
CA SER A 75 -14.24 -22.42 6.10
C SER A 75 -14.45 -21.05 5.41
N PRO A 76 -15.55 -20.84 4.65
CA PRO A 76 -15.86 -19.56 3.99
C PRO A 76 -16.16 -18.37 4.93
N ALA A 77 -16.20 -18.57 6.26
CA ALA A 77 -16.57 -17.52 7.21
C ALA A 77 -15.39 -16.65 7.69
N ALA A 78 -14.16 -17.18 7.71
CA ALA A 78 -12.99 -16.46 8.26
C ALA A 78 -12.29 -15.53 7.26
N SER A 79 -12.49 -15.73 5.96
CA SER A 79 -11.91 -14.91 4.88
C SER A 79 -12.62 -13.56 4.73
N ALA A 80 -13.89 -13.43 5.13
CA ALA A 80 -14.58 -12.14 5.25
C ALA A 80 -14.06 -11.28 6.42
N GLN A 81 -13.50 -11.94 7.46
CA GLN A 81 -12.93 -11.30 8.65
C GLN A 81 -11.43 -10.95 8.50
N ALA A 82 -10.73 -11.56 7.55
CA ALA A 82 -9.34 -11.22 7.20
C ALA A 82 -9.24 -10.15 6.10
N ALA A 83 -10.18 -10.12 5.15
CA ALA A 83 -10.34 -9.00 4.21
C ALA A 83 -10.78 -7.71 4.93
N SER A 84 -11.43 -7.82 6.09
CA SER A 84 -11.73 -6.69 6.99
C SER A 84 -10.59 -6.31 7.95
N ARG A 85 -9.46 -7.02 7.89
CA ARG A 85 -8.21 -6.68 8.61
C ARG A 85 -7.10 -6.14 7.72
N SER A 86 -7.16 -6.35 6.41
CA SER A 86 -6.20 -5.75 5.47
C SER A 86 -6.64 -4.32 5.21
N LEU A 87 -5.95 -3.36 5.82
CA LEU A 87 -6.27 -1.95 5.65
C LEU A 87 -5.87 -1.49 4.25
N LEU A 88 -6.44 -0.39 3.79
CA LEU A 88 -5.99 0.31 2.57
C LEU A 88 -4.49 0.65 2.62
N SER A 89 -3.96 0.86 3.82
CA SER A 89 -2.54 1.09 4.09
C SER A 89 -1.68 -0.17 3.98
N ASP A 90 -2.27 -1.37 4.03
CA ASP A 90 -1.52 -2.61 3.86
C ASP A 90 -1.01 -2.76 2.42
N PRO A 91 0.28 -3.04 2.20
CA PRO A 91 0.85 -3.28 0.87
C PRO A 91 0.21 -4.43 0.10
N ARG A 92 -0.49 -5.32 0.81
CA ARG A 92 -1.18 -6.50 0.25
C ARG A 92 -2.55 -6.15 -0.31
N HIS A 93 -3.05 -4.93 -0.04
CA HIS A 93 -4.36 -4.49 -0.49
C HIS A 93 -4.31 -4.09 -1.97
N PRO A 94 -5.27 -4.52 -2.82
CA PRO A 94 -5.27 -4.17 -4.25
C PRO A 94 -5.33 -2.66 -4.48
N ASP A 95 -6.02 -1.92 -3.61
CA ASP A 95 -6.12 -0.46 -3.69
C ASP A 95 -5.00 0.29 -2.94
N ASN A 96 -3.96 -0.41 -2.45
CA ASN A 96 -2.86 0.22 -1.73
C ASN A 96 -2.13 1.25 -2.60
N ALA A 97 -1.97 0.98 -3.90
CA ALA A 97 -1.37 1.93 -4.83
C ALA A 97 -2.16 3.25 -4.88
N MET A 98 -3.50 3.16 -4.88
CA MET A 98 -4.38 4.32 -4.90
C MET A 98 -4.37 5.06 -3.56
N TYR A 99 -4.31 4.33 -2.45
CA TYR A 99 -4.13 4.88 -1.12
C TYR A 99 -2.82 5.66 -0.98
N ASN A 100 -1.69 5.07 -1.37
CA ASN A 100 -0.39 5.76 -1.33
C ASN A 100 -0.39 7.00 -2.24
N GLY A 101 -1.06 6.94 -3.40
CA GLY A 101 -1.26 8.08 -4.27
C GLY A 101 -2.05 9.20 -3.59
N ALA A 102 -3.19 8.87 -2.97
CA ALA A 102 -4.01 9.83 -2.23
C ALA A 102 -3.23 10.46 -1.06
N VAL A 103 -2.56 9.64 -0.23
CA VAL A 103 -1.70 10.09 0.88
C VAL A 103 -0.64 11.06 0.37
N SER A 104 0.09 10.69 -0.68
CA SER A 104 1.17 11.54 -1.24
C SER A 104 0.64 12.89 -1.73
N LYS A 105 -0.56 12.92 -2.33
CA LYS A 105 -1.18 14.16 -2.83
C LYS A 105 -1.71 15.02 -1.69
N LEU A 106 -2.32 14.41 -0.68
CA LEU A 106 -2.74 15.12 0.53
C LEU A 106 -1.55 15.66 1.33
N GLU A 107 -0.45 14.91 1.42
CA GLU A 107 0.79 15.38 2.06
C GLU A 107 1.39 16.55 1.28
N ALA A 108 1.33 16.53 -0.06
CA ALA A 108 1.76 17.64 -0.91
C ALA A 108 0.92 18.91 -0.73
N LEU A 109 -0.33 18.80 -0.26
CA LEU A 109 -1.16 19.95 0.13
C LEU A 109 -0.70 20.56 1.46
N GLY A 110 -0.03 19.79 2.33
CA GLY A 110 0.51 20.26 3.60
C GLY A 110 -0.54 20.99 4.45
N GLU A 111 -0.19 22.16 4.97
CA GLU A 111 -1.10 23.01 5.77
C GLU A 111 -2.33 23.49 4.98
N ARG A 112 -2.24 23.59 3.64
CA ARG A 112 -3.39 23.90 2.79
C ARG A 112 -4.38 22.73 2.70
N GLY A 113 -3.92 21.52 3.04
CA GLY A 113 -4.75 20.34 3.22
C GLY A 113 -5.61 20.39 4.49
N GLY A 114 -5.27 21.24 5.46
CA GLY A 114 -6.08 21.45 6.67
C GLY A 114 -6.20 20.23 7.58
N PHE A 115 -5.21 19.34 7.58
CA PHE A 115 -5.16 18.15 8.44
C PHE A 115 -4.41 18.45 9.73
N ALA A 116 -4.99 18.11 10.88
CA ALA A 116 -4.34 18.35 12.18
C ALA A 116 -3.16 17.40 12.45
N ASN A 117 -3.18 16.20 11.87
CA ASN A 117 -2.18 15.17 12.09
C ASN A 117 -2.16 14.16 10.93
N ARG A 118 -1.09 13.34 10.87
CA ARG A 118 -0.92 12.30 9.86
C ARG A 118 -2.08 11.28 9.86
N LYS A 119 -2.60 10.91 11.03
CA LYS A 119 -3.70 9.95 11.14
C LYS A 119 -4.98 10.46 10.45
N GLU A 120 -5.27 11.75 10.57
CA GLU A 120 -6.42 12.40 9.94
C GLU A 120 -6.26 12.47 8.40
N LEU A 121 -5.02 12.69 7.94
CA LEU A 121 -4.68 12.62 6.53
C LEU A 121 -4.86 11.20 5.98
N GLU A 122 -4.41 10.18 6.73
CA GLU A 122 -4.57 8.76 6.37
C GLU A 122 -6.05 8.35 6.30
N GLN A 123 -6.87 8.80 7.26
CA GLN A 123 -8.32 8.61 7.23
C GLN A 123 -8.95 9.25 5.99
N ALA A 124 -8.57 10.49 5.69
CA ALA A 124 -9.04 11.17 4.49
C ALA A 124 -8.57 10.50 3.20
N ALA A 125 -7.34 10.03 3.12
CA ALA A 125 -6.84 9.26 1.98
C ALA A 125 -7.65 7.97 1.79
N GLY A 126 -7.99 7.28 2.87
CA GLY A 126 -8.85 6.10 2.84
C GLY A 126 -10.23 6.40 2.25
N GLN A 127 -10.85 7.51 2.68
CA GLN A 127 -12.15 7.94 2.16
C GLN A 127 -12.08 8.34 0.69
N ILE A 128 -11.04 9.08 0.28
CA ILE A 128 -10.84 9.45 -1.12
C ILE A 128 -10.74 8.19 -1.98
N VAL A 129 -10.03 7.16 -1.52
CA VAL A 129 -9.95 5.89 -2.25
C VAL A 129 -11.33 5.25 -2.41
N PHE A 130 -12.10 5.15 -1.33
CA PHE A 130 -13.43 4.57 -1.38
C PHE A 130 -14.34 5.32 -2.38
N GLU A 131 -14.47 6.64 -2.23
CA GLU A 131 -15.31 7.47 -3.10
C GLU A 131 -14.86 7.43 -4.56
N SER A 132 -13.55 7.37 -4.77
CA SER A 132 -12.97 7.21 -6.09
C SER A 132 -13.44 5.91 -6.74
N LYS A 133 -13.39 4.80 -6.02
CA LYS A 133 -13.84 3.50 -6.52
C LYS A 133 -15.33 3.46 -6.80
N VAL A 134 -16.16 4.02 -5.92
CA VAL A 134 -17.61 4.12 -6.11
C VAL A 134 -17.93 4.91 -7.39
N SER A 135 -17.17 5.97 -7.64
CA SER A 135 -17.28 6.78 -8.86
C SER A 135 -16.63 6.12 -10.09
N GLY A 136 -16.03 4.93 -9.92
CA GLY A 136 -15.37 4.14 -10.95
C GLY A 136 -13.98 4.64 -11.36
N LEU A 137 -13.36 5.52 -10.57
CA LEU A 137 -11.96 5.92 -10.74
C LEU A 137 -11.05 4.72 -10.44
N GLN A 138 -10.08 4.50 -11.31
CA GLN A 138 -9.09 3.42 -11.18
C GLN A 138 -7.79 3.90 -10.55
N ARG A 139 -7.55 5.22 -10.54
CA ARG A 139 -6.37 5.87 -9.96
C ARG A 139 -6.71 7.31 -9.59
N ILE A 140 -5.85 7.92 -8.76
CA ILE A 140 -5.94 9.33 -8.38
C ILE A 140 -4.64 10.01 -8.83
N ASP A 141 -4.74 10.89 -9.83
CA ASP A 141 -3.60 11.65 -10.35
C ASP A 141 -3.46 12.99 -9.62
N HIS A 142 -4.59 13.61 -9.25
CA HIS A 142 -4.62 14.88 -8.52
C HIS A 142 -5.64 14.87 -7.39
N VAL A 143 -5.31 15.53 -6.28
CA VAL A 143 -6.25 15.85 -5.21
C VAL A 143 -6.22 17.36 -5.00
N VAL A 144 -7.39 18.00 -5.11
CA VAL A 144 -7.51 19.46 -5.05
C VAL A 144 -8.50 19.83 -3.95
N PRO A 145 -8.14 20.69 -2.98
CA PRO A 145 -9.12 21.19 -2.02
C PRO A 145 -10.15 22.08 -2.71
N ASN A 146 -11.40 22.00 -2.28
CA ASN A 146 -12.45 22.91 -2.74
C ASN A 146 -12.20 24.33 -2.20
N LYS A 147 -12.66 25.37 -2.91
CA LYS A 147 -12.57 26.78 -2.49
C LYS A 147 -13.17 27.03 -1.10
N SER A 148 -14.20 26.29 -0.74
CA SER A 148 -14.89 26.42 0.55
C SER A 148 -14.14 25.74 1.70
N GLY A 149 -13.19 24.83 1.42
CA GLY A 149 -12.42 24.12 2.43
C GLY A 149 -13.11 22.90 3.04
N ASP A 150 -14.38 22.66 2.72
CA ASP A 150 -15.20 21.57 3.28
C ASP A 150 -14.93 20.20 2.63
N GLY A 151 -14.07 20.12 1.62
CA GLY A 151 -13.87 18.88 0.88
C GLY A 151 -12.76 18.95 -0.15
N PHE A 152 -12.58 17.83 -0.85
CA PHE A 152 -11.53 17.62 -1.85
C PHE A 152 -12.13 17.07 -3.13
N PHE A 153 -11.45 17.31 -4.25
CA PHE A 153 -11.72 16.65 -5.52
C PHE A 153 -10.59 15.70 -5.83
N ALA A 154 -10.88 14.40 -5.88
CA ALA A 154 -9.99 13.42 -6.47
C ALA A 154 -10.23 13.40 -7.97
N VAL A 155 -9.14 13.49 -8.74
CA VAL A 155 -9.18 13.60 -10.19
C VAL A 155 -8.27 12.54 -10.80
N GLN A 156 -8.79 11.83 -11.80
CA GLN A 156 -8.04 10.95 -12.69
C GLN A 156 -7.90 11.61 -14.06
N GLY A 157 -6.68 11.56 -14.60
CA GLY A 157 -6.31 12.21 -15.86
C GLY A 157 -5.74 13.62 -15.67
N GLU A 158 -5.29 14.21 -16.77
CA GLU A 158 -4.76 15.59 -16.75
C GLU A 158 -5.88 16.61 -16.53
N MET A 159 -5.59 17.70 -15.83
CA MET A 159 -6.59 18.76 -15.55
C MET A 159 -7.09 19.47 -16.81
N THR A 160 -6.37 19.37 -17.91
CA THR A 160 -6.72 19.91 -19.23
C THR A 160 -7.44 18.92 -20.12
N ASP A 161 -7.54 17.65 -19.69
CA ASP A 161 -8.17 16.60 -20.49
C ASP A 161 -9.70 16.59 -20.29
N PRO A 162 -10.51 16.66 -21.36
CA PRO A 162 -11.97 16.66 -21.24
C PRO A 162 -12.56 15.30 -20.82
N ALA A 163 -11.80 14.21 -20.91
CA ALA A 163 -12.18 12.89 -20.38
C ALA A 163 -11.72 12.68 -18.93
N MET A 164 -11.23 13.74 -18.26
CA MET A 164 -10.90 13.69 -16.84
C MET A 164 -12.12 13.26 -16.01
N ARG A 165 -11.88 12.37 -15.05
CA ARG A 165 -12.91 11.93 -14.11
C ARG A 165 -12.62 12.57 -12.77
N ARG A 166 -13.64 13.13 -12.13
CA ARG A 166 -13.51 13.75 -10.81
C ARG A 166 -14.59 13.23 -9.86
N VAL A 167 -14.20 13.05 -8.62
CA VAL A 167 -15.10 12.76 -7.51
C VAL A 167 -14.93 13.83 -6.44
N PHE A 168 -16.05 14.29 -5.89
CA PHE A 168 -16.04 15.15 -4.71
C PHE A 168 -16.05 14.29 -3.46
N VAL A 169 -15.22 14.64 -2.50
CA VAL A 169 -15.09 13.96 -1.21
C VAL A 169 -15.26 14.97 -0.10
N ASP A 170 -16.24 14.73 0.77
CA ASP A 170 -16.52 15.60 1.90
C ASP A 170 -15.49 15.41 3.02
N ARG A 171 -14.93 16.51 3.52
CA ARG A 171 -13.90 16.48 4.57
C ARG A 171 -14.46 16.04 5.91
N ASN A 172 -15.68 16.45 6.27
CA ASN A 172 -16.31 16.02 7.52
C ASN A 172 -16.58 14.51 7.51
N GLN A 173 -16.99 13.96 6.36
CA GLN A 173 -17.11 12.51 6.21
C GLN A 173 -15.76 11.81 6.32
N ALA A 174 -14.73 12.33 5.64
CA ALA A 174 -13.37 11.82 5.70
C ALA A 174 -12.77 11.83 7.12
N GLN A 175 -13.08 12.83 7.93
CA GLN A 175 -12.62 12.93 9.33
C GLN A 175 -13.40 12.04 10.30
N ASN A 176 -14.70 11.84 10.07
CA ASN A 176 -15.54 10.96 10.90
C ASN A 176 -15.38 9.48 10.55
N GLN A 177 -14.85 9.15 9.37
CA GLN A 177 -14.66 7.78 8.92
C GLN A 177 -13.25 7.28 9.28
N SER A 178 -13.16 6.20 10.07
CA SER A 178 -11.89 5.51 10.31
C SER A 178 -11.39 4.83 9.03
N LEU A 179 -10.06 4.80 8.85
CA LEU A 179 -9.39 4.10 7.76
C LEU A 179 -9.85 2.64 7.64
N GLU A 180 -10.07 1.94 8.76
CA GLU A 180 -10.62 0.58 8.80
C GLU A 180 -11.99 0.47 8.11
N ASN A 181 -12.87 1.44 8.35
CA ASN A 181 -14.21 1.45 7.75
C ASN A 181 -14.13 1.77 6.25
N SER A 182 -13.30 2.73 5.83
CA SER A 182 -13.06 2.99 4.41
C SER A 182 -12.43 1.79 3.70
N SER A 183 -11.56 1.05 4.40
CA SER A 183 -10.91 -0.16 3.85
C SER A 183 -11.92 -1.27 3.57
N ARG A 184 -12.80 -1.55 4.52
CA ARG A 184 -13.88 -2.54 4.33
C ARG A 184 -14.79 -2.14 3.17
N GLN A 185 -15.24 -0.89 3.15
CA GLN A 185 -16.12 -0.39 2.09
C GLN A 185 -15.45 -0.43 0.71
N ALA A 186 -14.16 -0.08 0.61
CA ALA A 186 -13.41 -0.19 -0.63
C ALA A 186 -13.24 -1.64 -1.10
N ALA A 187 -13.02 -2.59 -0.19
CA ALA A 187 -12.91 -4.01 -0.51
C ALA A 187 -14.25 -4.57 -1.02
N GLU A 188 -15.36 -4.20 -0.38
CA GLU A 188 -16.72 -4.59 -0.79
C GLU A 188 -17.05 -4.09 -2.20
N GLU A 189 -16.75 -2.83 -2.51
CA GLU A 189 -16.94 -2.26 -3.85
C GLU A 189 -16.09 -2.96 -4.92
N SER A 190 -14.84 -3.30 -4.60
CA SER A 190 -13.97 -4.04 -5.52
C SER A 190 -14.57 -5.39 -5.90
N GLN A 191 -15.10 -6.10 -4.91
CA GLN A 191 -15.69 -7.41 -5.13
C GLN A 191 -16.99 -7.31 -5.94
N ARG A 192 -17.79 -6.27 -5.72
CA ARG A 192 -18.99 -5.97 -6.52
C ARG A 192 -18.64 -5.64 -7.97
N GLN A 193 -17.64 -4.81 -8.23
CA GLN A 193 -17.23 -4.47 -9.59
C GLN A 193 -16.67 -5.68 -10.34
N ALA A 194 -15.81 -6.48 -9.69
CA ALA A 194 -15.26 -7.70 -10.30
C ALA A 194 -16.36 -8.70 -10.71
N THR A 195 -17.39 -8.86 -9.87
CA THR A 195 -18.53 -9.75 -10.15
C THR A 195 -19.37 -9.23 -11.33
N GLN A 196 -19.58 -7.92 -11.42
CA GLN A 196 -20.34 -7.30 -12.52
C GLN A 196 -19.61 -7.41 -13.87
N VAL A 197 -18.29 -7.18 -13.89
CA VAL A 197 -17.47 -7.28 -15.11
C VAL A 197 -17.48 -8.72 -15.65
N GLN A 198 -17.30 -9.72 -14.78
CA GLN A 198 -17.38 -11.13 -15.19
C GLN A 198 -18.77 -11.51 -15.74
N ALA A 199 -19.85 -11.04 -15.11
CA ALA A 199 -21.20 -11.31 -15.60
C ALA A 199 -21.45 -10.69 -16.99
N GLN A 200 -20.97 -9.46 -17.23
CA GLN A 200 -21.06 -8.81 -18.54
C GLN A 200 -20.20 -9.50 -19.61
N GLU A 201 -18.97 -9.91 -19.31
CA GLU A 201 -18.13 -10.65 -20.26
C GLU A 201 -18.75 -12.00 -20.62
N THR A 202 -19.29 -12.72 -19.63
CA THR A 202 -19.91 -14.03 -19.88
C THR A 202 -21.17 -13.89 -20.76
N ALA A 203 -21.98 -12.85 -20.52
CA ALA A 203 -23.17 -12.55 -21.33
C ALA A 203 -22.84 -12.06 -22.74
N SER A 204 -21.78 -11.26 -22.91
CA SER A 204 -21.33 -10.76 -24.23
C SER A 204 -20.79 -11.90 -25.08
N ARG A 205 -20.11 -12.87 -24.44
CA ARG A 205 -19.51 -14.03 -25.10
C ARG A 205 -20.55 -15.08 -25.50
N SER A 206 -21.67 -15.20 -24.77
CA SER A 206 -22.77 -16.09 -25.13
C SER A 206 -23.70 -15.53 -26.22
N MET A 207 -23.74 -14.22 -26.44
CA MET A 207 -24.49 -13.59 -27.54
C MET A 207 -23.76 -13.58 -28.89
N SER A 208 -22.46 -13.93 -28.91
CA SER A 208 -21.63 -13.91 -30.12
C SER A 208 -21.42 -15.30 -30.75
N MET A 209 -22.17 -16.32 -30.32
CA MET A 209 -22.20 -17.67 -30.88
C MET A 209 -23.62 -18.05 -31.29
#